data_AF-A0A1G2PW39-F1
#
_entry.id   AF-A0A1G2PW39-F1
#
_cell.length_a   1.000
_cell.length_b   1.000
_cell.length_c   1.000
_cell.angle_alpha   90.00
_cell.angle_beta   90.00
_cell.angle_gamma   90.00
#
_symmetry.space_group_name_H-M   'P 1'
#
loop_
_entity.id
_entity.type
_entity.pdbx_description
1 polymer ?
#
loop_
_entity_poly.entity_id
_entity_poly.type
_entity_poly.pdbx_seq_one_letter_code
_entity_poly.pdbx_strand_id
1 'polypeptide(L)'
;MKLVYAQEPFPEDLENSIFLAGPTPRSPEVKSWRPDALTILRKKSYKGIVFMPEPRDGSFDGDFDYNEQIEWEARGLELADCILFWVPRDLKTMPGFTTNVEFGLWVSSGKIVFGAPENAPKTKYLRIYADKYGIPSSDTLEQTISDALNMLKNKNPV
;
A
#
# COMPACT_ATOMS: atom_id res chain seq x y z
N MET A 1 -11.22 12.28 1.82
CA MET A 1 -10.62 10.95 1.72
C MET A 1 -11.68 9.94 2.09
N LYS A 2 -11.96 9.00 1.19
CA LYS A 2 -12.82 7.83 1.44
C LYS A 2 -11.94 6.64 1.77
N LEU A 3 -12.34 5.80 2.72
CA LEU A 3 -11.63 4.57 3.09
C LEU A 3 -12.50 3.38 2.70
N VAL A 4 -11.90 2.40 2.02
CA VAL A 4 -12.52 1.11 1.70
C VAL A 4 -11.61 0.05 2.30
N TYR A 5 -12.14 -0.72 3.25
CA TYR A 5 -11.41 -1.76 3.96
C TYR A 5 -11.57 -3.10 3.27
N ALA A 6 -10.72 -4.05 3.63
CA ALA A 6 -10.81 -5.44 3.19
C ALA A 6 -12.25 -5.96 3.24
N GLN A 7 -12.65 -6.70 2.18
CA GLN A 7 -13.99 -7.28 1.98
C GLN A 7 -15.16 -6.26 1.85
N GLU A 8 -14.90 -4.95 1.93
CA GLU A 8 -15.92 -3.95 1.61
C GLU A 8 -16.07 -3.74 0.09
N PRO A 9 -17.28 -3.43 -0.41
CA PRO A 9 -17.47 -3.18 -1.83
C PRO A 9 -16.68 -1.96 -2.31
N PHE A 10 -15.99 -2.11 -3.44
CA PHE A 10 -15.35 -0.99 -4.12
C PHE A 10 -16.41 0.00 -4.66
N PRO A 11 -16.18 1.31 -4.57
CA PRO A 11 -17.06 2.30 -5.18
C PRO A 11 -17.01 2.24 -6.71
N GLU A 12 -18.09 2.66 -7.35
CA GLU A 12 -18.20 2.73 -8.82
C GLU A 12 -17.33 3.85 -9.41
N ASP A 13 -17.34 5.03 -8.77
CA ASP A 13 -16.53 6.17 -9.20
C ASP A 13 -15.15 6.14 -8.54
N LEU A 14 -14.19 5.58 -9.26
CA LEU A 14 -12.80 5.45 -8.84
C LEU A 14 -11.93 6.54 -9.47
N GLU A 15 -11.57 7.53 -8.67
CA GLU A 15 -10.58 8.52 -9.05
C GLU A 15 -9.62 8.83 -7.92
N ASN A 16 -8.36 9.06 -8.31
CA ASN A 16 -7.27 9.42 -7.43
C ASN A 16 -7.15 8.40 -6.29
N SER A 17 -7.21 7.10 -6.57
CA SER A 17 -7.22 6.02 -5.59
C SER A 17 -5.80 5.52 -5.23
N ILE A 18 -5.58 5.17 -3.96
CA ILE A 18 -4.32 4.62 -3.45
C ILE A 18 -4.58 3.29 -2.76
N PHE A 19 -3.88 2.23 -3.17
CA PHE A 19 -3.81 0.98 -2.41
C PHE A 19 -2.60 0.99 -1.47
N LEU A 20 -2.80 0.68 -0.18
CA LEU A 20 -1.74 0.64 0.83
C LEU A 20 -1.11 -0.76 0.93
N ALA A 21 -0.26 -1.08 -0.05
CA ALA A 21 0.47 -2.34 -0.12
C ALA A 21 1.67 -2.36 0.86
N GLY A 22 1.90 -3.50 1.49
CA GLY A 22 2.95 -3.64 2.49
C GLY A 22 2.67 -4.74 3.50
N PRO A 23 3.65 -5.08 4.35
CA PRO A 23 3.46 -6.09 5.38
C PRO A 23 2.37 -5.68 6.36
N THR A 24 1.58 -6.66 6.79
CA THR A 24 0.64 -6.57 7.92
C THR A 24 1.27 -7.26 9.14
N PRO A 25 1.08 -6.74 10.37
CA PRO A 25 1.50 -7.40 11.61
C PRO A 25 1.00 -8.85 11.72
N ARG A 26 1.86 -9.75 12.22
CA ARG A 26 1.49 -11.15 12.52
C ARG A 26 0.83 -11.36 13.88
N SER A 27 0.81 -10.31 14.70
CA SER A 27 0.25 -10.35 16.05
C SER A 27 -0.34 -8.98 16.40
N PRO A 28 -1.41 -8.93 17.21
CA PRO A 28 -2.06 -7.67 17.60
C PRO A 28 -1.16 -6.74 18.43
N GLU A 29 -0.10 -7.27 19.06
CA GLU A 29 0.87 -6.47 19.83
C GLU A 29 1.76 -5.57 18.95
N VAL A 30 1.85 -5.87 17.66
CA VAL A 30 2.70 -5.14 16.72
C VAL A 30 1.81 -4.17 15.95
N LYS A 31 2.11 -2.87 16.06
CA LYS A 31 1.32 -1.83 15.41
C LYS A 31 1.51 -1.86 13.89
N SER A 32 0.41 -1.73 13.16
CA SER A 32 0.43 -1.45 11.72
C SER A 32 0.96 -0.04 11.45
N TRP A 33 1.58 0.15 10.29
CA TRP A 33 2.04 1.45 9.77
C TRP A 33 0.92 2.22 9.05
N ARG A 34 -0.19 1.55 8.71
CA ARG A 34 -1.27 2.13 7.91
C ARG A 34 -2.02 3.28 8.63
N PRO A 35 -2.25 3.25 9.95
CA PRO A 35 -2.80 4.41 10.67
C PRO A 35 -1.94 5.69 10.56
N ASP A 36 -0.61 5.54 10.57
CA ASP A 36 0.31 6.67 10.37
C ASP A 36 0.20 7.19 8.93
N ALA A 37 0.07 6.28 7.95
CA ALA A 37 -0.13 6.66 6.55
C ALA A 37 -1.42 7.47 6.37
N LEU A 38 -2.54 7.05 6.99
CA LEU A 38 -3.80 7.80 6.97
C LEU A 38 -3.66 9.18 7.60
N THR A 39 -2.89 9.29 8.68
CA THR A 39 -2.62 10.57 9.36
C THR A 39 -1.86 11.53 8.45
N ILE A 40 -0.82 11.04 7.76
CA ILE A 40 -0.04 11.82 6.80
C ILE A 40 -0.89 12.24 5.60
N LEU A 41 -1.69 11.33 5.03
CA LEU A 41 -2.61 11.63 3.92
C LEU A 41 -3.62 12.73 4.29
N ARG A 42 -4.19 12.66 5.50
CA ARG A 42 -5.08 13.71 6.04
C ARG A 42 -4.35 15.04 6.18
N LYS A 43 -3.14 15.04 6.75
CA LYS A 43 -2.29 16.24 6.89
C LYS A 43 -1.96 16.87 5.53
N LYS A 44 -1.75 16.06 4.49
CA LYS A 44 -1.54 16.50 3.11
C LYS A 44 -2.84 16.82 2.35
N SER A 45 -3.98 16.88 3.05
CA SER A 45 -5.30 17.23 2.51
C SER A 45 -5.79 16.36 1.36
N TYR A 46 -5.31 15.12 1.28
CA TYR A 46 -5.72 14.19 0.22
C TYR A 46 -7.23 13.89 0.27
N LYS A 47 -7.90 13.94 -0.89
CA LYS A 47 -9.36 13.82 -0.99
C LYS A 47 -9.85 12.54 -1.65
N GLY A 48 -8.96 11.78 -2.31
CA GLY A 48 -9.29 10.55 -3.04
C GLY A 48 -9.64 9.35 -2.15
N ILE A 49 -9.52 8.16 -2.71
CA ILE A 49 -9.95 6.89 -2.11
C ILE A 49 -8.73 6.10 -1.65
N VAL A 50 -8.76 5.54 -0.45
CA VAL A 50 -7.71 4.64 0.06
C VAL A 50 -8.28 3.24 0.21
N PHE A 51 -7.65 2.28 -0.45
CA PHE A 51 -7.89 0.86 -0.25
C PHE A 51 -6.98 0.36 0.88
N MET A 52 -7.60 -0.13 1.94
CA MET A 52 -6.98 -0.60 3.17
C MET A 52 -7.10 -2.13 3.21
N PRO A 53 -6.03 -2.90 2.99
CA PRO A 53 -6.09 -4.36 3.00
C PRO A 53 -6.22 -4.97 4.41
N GLU A 54 -6.32 -4.15 5.44
CA GLU A 54 -6.68 -4.58 6.79
C GLU A 54 -8.20 -4.49 6.97
N PRO A 55 -8.82 -5.39 7.75
CA PRO A 55 -10.24 -5.31 8.09
C PRO A 55 -10.51 -4.06 8.94
N ARG A 56 -11.75 -3.53 8.88
CA ARG A 56 -12.13 -2.27 9.54
C ARG A 56 -12.01 -2.32 11.05
N ASP A 57 -12.35 -3.45 11.65
CA ASP A 57 -12.26 -3.70 13.08
C ASP A 57 -10.88 -4.23 13.52
N GLY A 58 -9.98 -4.49 12.56
CA GLY A 58 -8.65 -5.03 12.81
C GLY A 58 -8.63 -6.52 13.18
N SER A 59 -9.77 -7.22 13.12
CA SER A 59 -9.85 -8.65 13.39
C SER A 59 -9.97 -9.45 12.09
N PHE A 60 -9.14 -10.48 11.98
CA PHE A 60 -9.23 -11.49 10.93
C PHE A 60 -10.01 -12.73 11.42
N ASP A 61 -10.82 -12.59 12.47
CA ASP A 61 -11.56 -13.68 13.12
C ASP A 61 -13.01 -13.77 12.61
N GLY A 62 -13.69 -14.90 12.89
CA GLY A 62 -15.11 -15.09 12.59
C GLY A 62 -15.37 -15.45 11.12
N ASP A 63 -16.22 -14.67 10.45
CA ASP A 63 -16.66 -14.87 9.05
C ASP A 63 -15.62 -14.41 8.01
N PHE A 64 -14.39 -14.11 8.43
CA PHE A 64 -13.33 -13.63 7.53
C PHE A 64 -12.89 -14.72 6.55
N ASP A 65 -13.36 -14.65 5.30
CA ASP A 65 -12.96 -15.57 4.25
C ASP A 65 -11.61 -15.14 3.64
N TYR A 66 -10.61 -16.01 3.78
CA TYR A 66 -9.27 -15.78 3.25
C TYR A 66 -9.23 -15.75 1.71
N ASN A 67 -10.12 -16.46 1.03
CA ASN A 67 -10.23 -16.37 -0.43
C ASN A 67 -10.82 -15.03 -0.85
N GLU A 68 -11.86 -14.55 -0.14
CA GLU A 68 -12.42 -13.22 -0.40
C GLU A 68 -11.39 -12.13 -0.13
N GLN A 69 -10.52 -12.28 0.88
CA GLN A 69 -9.40 -11.38 1.10
C GLN A 69 -8.45 -11.34 -0.09
N ILE A 70 -8.02 -12.49 -0.60
CA ILE A 70 -7.09 -12.57 -1.74
C ILE A 70 -7.71 -11.91 -2.97
N GLU A 71 -8.97 -12.23 -3.27
CA GLU A 71 -9.68 -11.65 -4.42
C GLU A 71 -9.89 -10.13 -4.26
N TRP A 72 -10.22 -9.68 -3.05
CA TRP A 72 -10.36 -8.26 -2.75
C TRP A 72 -9.04 -7.51 -2.90
N GLU A 73 -7.93 -8.06 -2.38
CA GLU A 73 -6.59 -7.47 -2.53
C GLU A 73 -6.18 -7.41 -3.99
N ALA A 74 -6.35 -8.51 -4.74
CA ALA A 74 -6.05 -8.56 -6.17
C ALA A 74 -6.87 -7.51 -6.93
N ARG A 75 -8.17 -7.42 -6.67
CA ARG A 75 -9.06 -6.44 -7.30
C ARG A 75 -8.69 -5.00 -6.92
N GLY A 76 -8.38 -4.74 -5.66
CA GLY A 76 -7.95 -3.43 -5.19
C GLY A 76 -6.64 -2.98 -5.83
N LEU A 77 -5.68 -3.90 -5.97
CA LEU A 77 -4.43 -3.65 -6.68
C LEU A 77 -4.68 -3.33 -8.16
N GLU A 78 -5.60 -4.02 -8.84
CA GLU A 78 -6.00 -3.72 -10.22
C GLU A 78 -6.62 -2.33 -10.35
N LEU A 79 -7.57 -2.02 -9.47
CA LEU A 79 -8.39 -0.81 -9.50
C LEU A 79 -7.62 0.46 -9.13
N ALA A 80 -6.60 0.35 -8.29
CA ALA A 80 -5.92 1.53 -7.76
C ALA A 80 -5.18 2.32 -8.85
N ASP A 81 -5.30 3.64 -8.79
CA ASP A 81 -4.54 4.59 -9.62
C ASP A 81 -3.08 4.65 -9.21
N CYS A 82 -2.79 4.45 -7.93
CA CYS A 82 -1.45 4.32 -7.38
C CYS A 82 -1.40 3.17 -6.36
N ILE A 83 -0.40 2.30 -6.47
CA ILE A 83 -0.07 1.29 -5.48
C ILE A 83 1.12 1.82 -4.66
N LEU A 84 0.85 2.18 -3.41
CA LEU A 84 1.88 2.64 -2.48
C LEU A 84 2.41 1.43 -1.72
N PHE A 85 3.63 1.00 -2.04
CA PHE A 85 4.36 0.00 -1.27
C PHE A 85 5.18 0.66 -0.17
N TRP A 86 4.77 0.50 1.08
CA TRP A 86 5.63 0.81 2.22
C TRP A 86 6.04 -0.48 2.94
N VAL A 87 7.34 -0.74 3.00
CA VAL A 87 7.88 -2.03 3.47
C VAL A 87 8.75 -1.83 4.71
N PRO A 88 8.17 -1.51 5.89
CA PRO A 88 8.88 -1.40 7.17
C PRO A 88 9.15 -2.80 7.73
N ARG A 89 9.89 -3.60 6.94
CA ARG A 89 10.04 -5.03 7.18
C ARG A 89 10.69 -5.30 8.52
N ASP A 90 10.10 -6.22 9.26
CA ASP A 90 10.73 -6.91 10.37
C ASP A 90 10.55 -8.41 10.13
N LEU A 91 11.64 -9.18 10.09
CA LEU A 91 11.57 -10.59 9.70
C LEU A 91 10.80 -11.46 10.70
N LYS A 92 10.64 -11.01 11.95
CA LYS A 92 9.90 -11.71 12.99
C LYS A 92 8.42 -11.33 12.95
N THR A 93 8.12 -10.03 12.91
CA THR A 93 6.76 -9.52 13.16
C THR A 93 6.02 -9.06 11.90
N MET A 94 6.72 -8.56 10.89
CA MET A 94 6.16 -7.98 9.67
C MET A 94 7.04 -8.30 8.42
N PRO A 95 7.19 -9.58 8.04
CA PRO A 95 8.18 -9.96 7.04
C PRO A 95 7.80 -9.59 5.59
N GLY A 96 6.53 -9.35 5.28
CA GLY A 96 6.10 -8.87 3.95
C GLY A 96 6.55 -9.77 2.79
N PHE A 97 6.35 -11.08 2.91
CA PHE A 97 6.73 -12.04 1.86
C PHE A 97 5.78 -11.96 0.66
N THR A 98 4.47 -11.92 0.90
CA THR A 98 3.44 -11.71 -0.13
C THR A 98 3.64 -10.36 -0.83
N THR A 99 4.02 -9.32 -0.09
CA THR A 99 4.38 -8.00 -0.63
C THR A 99 5.47 -8.07 -1.72
N ASN A 100 6.43 -9.00 -1.64
CA ASN A 100 7.43 -9.15 -2.70
C ASN A 100 6.81 -9.67 -4.01
N VAL A 101 5.83 -10.58 -3.90
CA VAL A 101 5.12 -11.15 -5.04
C VAL A 101 4.28 -10.07 -5.70
N GLU A 102 3.51 -9.33 -4.90
CA GLU A 102 2.69 -8.20 -5.39
C GLU A 102 3.55 -7.12 -6.04
N PHE A 103 4.67 -6.73 -5.41
CA PHE A 103 5.59 -5.76 -6.01
C PHE A 103 6.11 -6.26 -7.36
N GLY A 104 6.52 -7.53 -7.44
CA GLY A 104 6.99 -8.14 -8.68
C GLY A 104 5.93 -8.18 -9.78
N LEU A 105 4.68 -8.49 -9.43
CA LEU A 105 3.55 -8.52 -10.35
C LEU A 105 3.27 -7.14 -10.97
N TRP A 106 3.44 -6.07 -10.19
CA TRP A 106 3.08 -4.71 -10.58
C TRP A 106 4.26 -3.83 -10.98
N VAL A 107 5.51 -4.32 -10.92
CA VAL A 107 6.75 -3.52 -11.09
C VAL A 107 6.80 -2.73 -12.41
N SER A 108 6.21 -3.25 -13.48
CA SER A 108 6.19 -2.60 -14.80
C SER A 108 4.92 -1.79 -15.08
N SER A 109 4.00 -1.68 -14.13
CA SER A 109 2.67 -1.11 -14.34
C SER A 109 2.63 0.41 -14.50
N GLY A 110 3.70 1.11 -14.11
CA GLY A 110 3.75 2.58 -14.09
C GLY A 110 2.87 3.24 -13.01
N LYS A 111 2.28 2.45 -12.10
CA LYS A 111 1.44 2.96 -11.01
C LYS A 111 1.97 2.68 -9.60
N ILE A 112 3.22 2.27 -9.45
CA ILE A 112 3.82 2.00 -8.15
C ILE A 112 4.60 3.22 -7.64
N VAL A 113 4.52 3.48 -6.34
CA VAL A 113 5.61 4.09 -5.58
C VAL A 113 6.11 3.13 -4.50
N PHE A 114 7.41 3.17 -4.22
CA PHE A 114 8.04 2.30 -3.24
C PHE A 114 8.66 3.11 -2.11
N GLY A 115 8.64 2.54 -0.91
CA GLY A 115 9.48 2.99 0.17
C GLY A 115 9.70 1.93 1.22
N ALA A 116 10.80 2.07 1.93
CA ALA A 116 11.13 1.27 3.10
C ALA A 116 12.09 2.07 3.99
N PRO A 117 12.10 1.87 5.32
CA PRO A 117 13.19 2.36 6.15
C PRO A 117 14.54 1.94 5.57
N GLU A 118 15.56 2.80 5.66
CA GLU A 118 16.91 2.54 5.12
C GLU A 118 17.46 1.19 5.63
N ASN A 119 17.24 0.90 6.91
CA ASN A 119 17.71 -0.30 7.58
C ASN A 119 16.74 -1.50 7.50
N ALA A 120 15.66 -1.41 6.72
CA ALA A 120 14.71 -2.51 6.58
C ALA A 120 15.38 -3.72 5.90
N PRO A 121 15.46 -4.89 6.57
CA PRO A 121 16.19 -6.04 6.08
C PRO A 121 15.63 -6.55 4.75
N LYS A 122 16.50 -7.10 3.89
CA LYS A 122 16.10 -7.80 2.65
C LYS A 122 15.25 -6.96 1.67
N THR A 123 15.36 -5.63 1.70
CA THR A 123 14.67 -4.73 0.75
C THR A 123 15.55 -4.34 -0.47
N LYS A 124 16.83 -4.73 -0.47
CA LYS A 124 17.80 -4.38 -1.53
C LYS A 124 17.31 -4.68 -2.95
N TYR A 125 16.70 -5.84 -3.17
CA TYR A 125 16.20 -6.20 -4.50
C TYR A 125 15.00 -5.34 -4.92
N LEU A 126 14.10 -5.00 -3.98
CA LEU A 126 12.98 -4.09 -4.27
C LEU A 126 13.50 -2.73 -4.72
N ARG A 127 14.53 -2.19 -4.05
CA ARG A 127 15.18 -0.93 -4.43
C ARG A 127 15.85 -0.99 -5.81
N ILE A 128 16.60 -2.06 -6.10
CA ILE A 128 17.26 -2.25 -7.41
C ILE A 128 16.21 -2.28 -8.54
N TYR A 129 15.10 -2.99 -8.33
CA TYR A 129 14.04 -3.05 -9.33
C TYR A 129 13.23 -1.75 -9.39
N ALA A 130 13.04 -1.04 -8.28
CA ALA A 130 12.44 0.28 -8.31
C ALA A 130 13.25 1.24 -9.19
N ASP A 131 14.57 1.30 -8.98
CA ASP A 131 15.50 2.09 -9.81
C ASP A 131 15.46 1.66 -11.28
N LYS A 132 15.58 0.36 -11.56
CA LYS A 132 15.55 -0.18 -12.93
C LYS A 132 14.28 0.19 -13.71
N TYR A 133 13.13 0.29 -13.03
CA TYR A 133 11.85 0.61 -13.65
C TYR A 133 11.44 2.08 -13.47
N GLY A 134 12.32 2.93 -12.92
CA GLY A 134 12.03 4.36 -12.70
C GLY A 134 10.92 4.62 -11.68
N ILE A 135 10.68 3.68 -10.76
CA ILE A 135 9.70 3.80 -9.68
C ILE A 135 10.27 4.76 -8.62
N PRO A 136 9.52 5.80 -8.19
CA PRO A 136 9.91 6.62 -7.05
C PRO A 136 10.15 5.75 -5.80
N SER A 137 11.32 5.90 -5.18
CA SER A 137 11.76 5.10 -4.03
C SER A 137 12.24 6.00 -2.90
N SER A 138 11.70 5.83 -1.70
CA SER A 138 11.96 6.71 -0.56
C SER A 138 12.21 5.98 0.77
N ASP A 139 12.95 6.62 1.68
CA ASP A 139 13.35 6.02 2.96
C ASP A 139 12.41 6.32 4.13
N THR A 140 11.38 7.15 3.90
CA THR A 140 10.39 7.52 4.91
C THR A 140 8.98 7.34 4.37
N LEU A 141 8.04 7.02 5.27
CA LEU A 141 6.62 6.89 4.94
C LEU A 141 6.06 8.22 4.39
N GLU A 142 6.46 9.36 4.99
CA GLU A 142 5.98 10.67 4.55
C GLU A 142 6.44 11.03 3.14
N GLN A 143 7.69 10.73 2.78
CA GLN A 143 8.17 10.97 1.43
C GLN A 143 7.50 10.01 0.43
N THR A 144 7.38 8.73 0.78
CA THR A 144 6.69 7.73 -0.07
C THR A 144 5.24 8.14 -0.37
N ILE A 145 4.52 8.67 0.62
CA ILE A 145 3.18 9.22 0.42
C ILE A 145 3.21 10.47 -0.45
N SER A 146 4.21 11.34 -0.30
CA SER A 146 4.37 12.52 -1.16
C SER A 146 4.58 12.12 -2.62
N ASP A 147 5.37 11.06 -2.85
CA ASP A 147 5.62 10.50 -4.18
C ASP A 147 4.33 9.93 -4.78
N ALA A 148 3.51 9.20 -3.99
CA ALA A 148 2.20 8.71 -4.44
C ALA A 148 1.27 9.86 -4.87
N LEU A 149 1.21 10.92 -4.06
CA LEU A 149 0.36 12.08 -4.36
C LEU A 149 0.84 12.83 -5.61
N ASN A 150 2.16 12.91 -5.85
CA ASN A 150 2.71 13.50 -7.06
C ASN A 150 2.40 12.63 -8.29
N MET A 151 2.49 11.31 -8.16
CA MET A 151 2.10 10.37 -9.23
C MET A 151 0.64 10.57 -9.65
N LEU A 152 -0.29 10.69 -8.70
CA LEU A 152 -1.70 10.91 -9.00
C LEU A 152 -1.95 12.26 -9.71
N LYS A 153 -1.27 13.33 -9.29
CA LYS A 153 -1.38 14.64 -9.96
C LYS A 153 -0.90 14.61 -11.41
N ASN A 154 0.17 13.88 -11.69
CA ASN A 154 0.73 13.80 -13.05
C ASN A 154 -0.16 12.97 -14.00
N LYS A 155 -0.99 12.06 -13.48
CA LYS A 155 -1.99 11.33 -14.27
C LYS A 155 -3.18 12.21 -14.66
N ASN A 156 -3.55 13.15 -13.80
CA ASN A 156 -4.68 14.07 -13.98
C ASN A 156 -4.18 15.53 -13.99
N PRO A 157 -3.46 15.97 -15.05
CA PRO A 157 -3.07 17.37 -15.15
C PRO A 157 -4.32 18.24 -15.17
N VAL A 158 -4.42 19.15 -14.20
CA VAL A 158 -5.47 20.17 -14.12
C VAL A 158 -5.41 21.09 -15.34
#